data_AF-A0A816P9I2-F1
#
_entry.id   AF-A0A816P9I2-F1
#
_cell.length_a   1.000
_cell.length_b   1.000
_cell.length_c   1.000
_cell.angle_alpha   90.00
_cell.angle_beta   90.00
_cell.angle_gamma   90.00
#
_symmetry.space_group_name_H-M   'P 1'
#
loop_
_entity.id
_entity.type
_entity.pdbx_description
1 polymer ?
#
loop_
_entity_poly.entity_id
_entity_poly.type
_entity_poly.pdbx_seq_one_letter_code
_entity_poly.pdbx_strand_id
1 'polypeptide(L)'
;MVRISNYSGVLTTSSSTFTRNRRSGAFYFEAIEVTPKRTGNYTFKSYGAIDSYGYLYTNPFDPLDTTYNLLTHADDNEDETSDQFSLA
;
A
#
# COMPACT_ATOMS: atom_id res chain seq x y z
N MET A 1 -19.69 -8.58 -12.76
CA MET A 1 -18.40 -8.99 -13.36
C MET A 1 -17.29 -8.30 -12.59
N VAL A 2 -16.40 -9.06 -11.96
CA VAL A 2 -15.21 -8.52 -11.27
C VAL A 2 -14.12 -8.25 -12.31
N ARG A 3 -13.44 -7.11 -12.22
CA ARG A 3 -12.25 -6.80 -13.03
C ARG A 3 -11.03 -6.87 -12.13
N ILE A 4 -10.02 -7.60 -12.57
CA ILE A 4 -8.74 -7.74 -11.88
C ILE A 4 -7.70 -6.96 -12.68
N SER A 5 -6.88 -6.18 -11.98
CA SER A 5 -5.68 -5.54 -12.51
C SER A 5 -4.52 -5.95 -11.64
N ASN A 6 -3.47 -6.51 -12.24
CA ASN A 6 -2.32 -7.02 -11.51
C ASN A 6 -1.12 -6.11 -11.74
N TYR A 7 -0.36 -5.87 -10.68
CA TYR A 7 0.94 -5.22 -10.69
C TYR A 7 1.92 -6.11 -9.91
N SER A 8 3.18 -6.14 -10.33
CA SER A 8 4.25 -6.88 -9.65
C SER A 8 5.50 -6.03 -9.59
N GLY A 9 6.14 -6.00 -8.44
CA GLY A 9 7.39 -5.28 -8.18
C GLY A 9 8.32 -6.09 -7.30
N VAL A 10 9.48 -5.53 -6.98
CA VAL A 10 10.46 -6.13 -6.06
C VAL A 10 10.90 -5.06 -5.07
N LEU A 11 10.59 -5.27 -3.79
CA LEU A 11 11.08 -4.43 -2.71
C LEU A 11 12.47 -4.90 -2.27
N THR A 12 13.43 -3.98 -2.23
CA THR A 12 14.83 -4.29 -1.88
C THR A 12 15.39 -3.24 -0.92
N THR A 13 16.57 -3.49 -0.36
CA THR A 13 17.26 -2.51 0.49
C THR A 13 17.79 -1.29 -0.26
N SER A 14 17.70 -1.28 -1.60
CA SER A 14 17.95 -0.09 -2.43
C SER A 14 16.70 0.71 -2.78
N SER A 15 15.51 0.23 -2.39
CA SER A 15 14.25 0.95 -2.59
C SER A 15 14.20 2.22 -1.72
N SER A 16 13.33 3.15 -2.09
CA SER A 16 13.07 4.36 -1.31
C SER A 16 12.58 4.01 0.10
N THR A 17 12.95 4.85 1.07
CA THR A 17 12.52 4.71 2.46
C THR A 17 11.60 5.84 2.88
N PHE A 18 10.75 5.59 3.87
CA PHE A 18 9.91 6.62 4.49
C PHE A 18 10.09 6.67 6.01
N THR A 19 9.66 7.78 6.61
CA THR A 19 9.68 7.97 8.06
C THR A 19 8.39 7.43 8.67
N ARG A 20 8.46 6.27 9.31
CA ARG A 20 7.31 5.72 10.04
C ARG A 20 7.19 6.41 11.40
N ASN A 21 6.05 7.07 11.65
CA ASN A 21 5.82 7.87 12.85
C ASN A 21 6.29 7.17 14.14
N ARG A 22 7.23 7.84 14.85
CA ARG A 22 7.78 7.42 16.15
C ARG A 22 8.51 6.07 16.15
N ARG A 23 8.90 5.53 15.00
CA ARG A 23 9.71 4.31 14.90
C ARG A 23 11.07 4.61 14.28
N SER A 24 12.12 4.05 14.86
CA SER A 24 13.45 4.02 14.26
C SER A 24 13.57 2.80 13.33
N GLY A 25 14.30 2.97 12.23
CA GLY A 25 14.53 1.91 11.25
C GLY A 25 14.40 2.40 9.81
N ALA A 26 14.86 1.59 8.87
CA ALA A 26 14.62 1.79 7.45
C ALA A 26 13.31 1.10 7.05
N PHE A 27 12.31 1.88 6.66
CA PHE A 27 11.04 1.37 6.17
C PHE A 27 11.00 1.57 4.66
N TYR A 28 11.24 0.49 3.92
CA TYR A 28 11.25 0.49 2.46
C TYR A 28 9.82 0.47 1.92
N PHE A 29 9.58 1.17 0.81
CA PHE A 29 8.27 1.18 0.17
C PHE A 29 8.36 1.18 -1.36
N GLU A 30 7.24 0.80 -1.96
CA GLU A 30 6.93 1.00 -3.37
C GLU A 30 5.59 1.74 -3.44
N ALA A 31 5.53 2.82 -4.21
CA ALA A 31 4.32 3.62 -4.38
C ALA A 31 3.73 3.36 -5.76
N ILE A 32 2.42 3.05 -5.80
CA ILE A 32 1.69 2.75 -7.02
C ILE A 32 0.53 3.75 -7.11
N GLU A 33 0.45 4.48 -8.21
CA GLU A 33 -0.68 5.36 -8.48
C GLU A 33 -1.88 4.52 -8.95
N VAL A 34 -3.04 4.76 -8.34
CA VAL A 34 -4.30 4.11 -8.72
C VAL A 34 -5.24 5.16 -9.31
N THR A 35 -5.63 4.98 -10.58
CA THR A 35 -6.58 5.86 -11.27
C THR A 35 -7.84 5.08 -11.66
N PRO A 36 -8.87 5.03 -10.80
CA PRO A 36 -10.13 4.35 -11.09
C PRO A 36 -10.80 4.94 -12.33
N LYS A 37 -11.14 4.10 -13.32
CA LYS A 37 -11.89 4.53 -14.52
C LYS A 37 -13.41 4.54 -14.32
N ARG A 38 -13.89 4.00 -13.19
CA ARG A 38 -15.32 3.84 -12.87
C ARG A 38 -15.52 4.07 -11.38
N THR A 39 -16.67 4.60 -11.00
CA THR A 39 -17.09 4.64 -9.59
C THR A 39 -17.54 3.26 -9.15
N GLY A 40 -17.22 2.87 -7.92
CA GLY A 40 -17.62 1.61 -7.30
C GLY A 40 -16.59 1.12 -6.29
N ASN A 41 -16.83 -0.06 -5.75
CA ASN A 41 -16.00 -0.63 -4.70
C ASN A 41 -14.72 -1.24 -5.29
N TYR A 42 -13.60 -1.06 -4.59
CA TYR A 42 -12.30 -1.60 -4.96
C TYR A 42 -11.69 -2.35 -3.78
N THR A 43 -11.17 -3.54 -4.06
CA THR A 43 -10.40 -4.34 -3.10
C THR A 43 -8.97 -4.41 -3.57
N PHE A 44 -8.05 -4.08 -2.66
CA PHE A 44 -6.61 -4.17 -2.87
C PHE A 44 -6.07 -5.36 -2.08
N LYS A 45 -5.26 -6.18 -2.76
CA LYS A 45 -4.60 -7.34 -2.19
C LYS A 45 -3.14 -7.32 -2.59
N SER A 46 -2.25 -7.59 -1.65
CA SER A 46 -0.84 -7.88 -1.91
C SER A 46 -0.60 -9.39 -1.81
N TYR A 47 0.44 -9.86 -2.49
CA TYR A 47 0.93 -11.24 -2.39
C TYR A 47 2.46 -11.17 -2.42
N GLY A 48 3.13 -11.74 -1.43
CA GLY A 48 4.60 -11.73 -1.37
C GLY A 48 5.16 -12.40 -0.13
N ALA A 49 6.47 -12.65 -0.17
CA ALA A 49 7.20 -13.33 0.90
C ALA A 49 7.60 -12.41 2.08
N ILE A 50 7.08 -11.19 2.11
CA ILE A 50 7.35 -10.20 3.17
C ILE A 50 6.02 -9.75 3.77
N ASP A 51 6.01 -9.57 5.09
CA ASP A 51 4.95 -8.88 5.82
C ASP A 51 4.83 -7.45 5.26
N SER A 52 3.73 -7.18 4.57
CA SER A 52 3.51 -5.89 3.92
C SER A 52 2.44 -5.08 4.65
N TYR A 53 2.72 -3.78 4.77
CA TYR A 53 1.79 -2.83 5.35
C TYR A 53 1.31 -1.87 4.27
N GLY A 54 0.03 -1.97 3.93
CA GLY A 54 -0.57 -1.18 2.87
C GLY A 54 -1.06 0.17 3.39
N TYR A 55 -0.79 1.22 2.63
CA TYR A 55 -1.26 2.58 2.90
C TYR A 55 -1.95 3.12 1.66
N LEU A 56 -3.09 3.80 1.86
CA LEU A 56 -3.82 4.44 0.78
C LEU A 56 -3.96 5.94 1.05
N TYR A 57 -3.64 6.75 0.04
CA TYR A 57 -3.64 8.20 0.12
C TYR A 57 -4.57 8.83 -0.93
N THR A 58 -5.20 9.98 -0.62
CA THR A 58 -6.00 10.74 -1.61
C THR A 58 -5.15 11.52 -2.61
N ASN A 59 -3.92 11.83 -2.23
CA ASN A 59 -2.96 12.65 -2.95
C ASN A 59 -1.60 11.93 -2.91
N PRO A 60 -0.58 12.41 -3.67
CA PRO A 60 0.75 11.79 -3.63
C PRO A 60 1.27 11.61 -2.20
N PHE A 61 1.78 10.43 -1.93
CA PHE A 61 2.38 10.05 -0.65
C PHE A 61 3.58 10.94 -0.33
N ASP A 62 3.61 11.49 0.89
CA ASP A 62 4.77 12.20 1.44
C ASP A 62 5.59 11.25 2.34
N PRO A 63 6.82 10.87 1.95
CA PRO A 63 7.65 9.96 2.74
C PRO A 63 8.15 10.57 4.06
N LEU A 64 7.97 11.86 4.29
CA LEU A 64 8.31 12.56 5.52
C LEU A 64 7.11 12.73 6.46
N ASP A 65 5.88 12.66 5.95
CA ASP A 65 4.63 12.72 6.72
C ASP A 65 3.64 11.64 6.25
N THR A 66 3.75 10.46 6.86
CA THR A 66 2.87 9.31 6.57
C THR A 66 1.40 9.51 6.91
N THR A 67 1.05 10.56 7.65
CA THR A 67 -0.33 10.86 8.05
C THR A 67 -1.00 11.87 7.13
N TYR A 68 -0.22 12.63 6.37
CA TYR A 68 -0.75 13.58 5.40
C TYR A 68 -1.50 12.85 4.29
N ASN A 69 -2.75 13.23 4.04
CA ASN A 69 -3.65 12.65 3.03
C ASN A 69 -3.99 11.15 3.20
N LEU A 70 -3.70 10.55 4.36
CA LEU A 70 -3.97 9.14 4.60
C LEU A 70 -5.48 8.87 4.65
N LEU A 71 -5.97 8.00 3.78
CA LEU A 71 -7.35 7.52 3.77
C LEU A 71 -7.54 6.35 4.71
N THR A 72 -6.70 5.34 4.54
CA THR A 72 -6.76 4.09 5.30
C THR A 72 -5.43 3.36 5.21
N HIS A 73 -5.20 2.43 6.12
CA HIS A 73 -4.03 1.58 6.13
C HIS A 73 -4.35 0.26 6.79
N ALA A 74 -3.63 -0.80 6.40
CA ALA A 74 -3.86 -2.12 6.93
C ALA A 74 -2.60 -2.98 6.84
N ASP A 75 -2.44 -3.79 7.88
CA ASP A 75 -1.49 -4.87 7.94
C ASP A 75 -2.05 -6.09 7.18
N ASP A 76 -1.24 -6.76 6.37
CA ASP A 76 -1.66 -8.03 5.74
C ASP A 76 -1.60 -9.24 6.69
N ASN A 77 -1.13 -9.03 7.93
CA ASN A 77 -1.02 -10.03 9.01
C ASN A 77 -0.22 -11.28 8.62
N GLU A 78 0.78 -11.16 7.73
CA GLU A 78 1.61 -12.28 7.25
C GLU A 78 0.85 -13.40 6.52
N ASP A 79 -0.44 -13.21 6.22
CA ASP A 79 -1.22 -14.18 5.43
C ASP A 79 -1.15 -13.74 3.97
N GLU A 80 -0.44 -14.51 3.14
CA GLU A 80 -0.18 -14.23 1.72
C GLU A 80 -1.46 -14.07 0.87
N THR A 81 -2.66 -14.20 1.45
CA THR A 81 -3.94 -14.11 0.73
C THR A 81 -4.92 -13.09 1.29
N SER A 82 -4.52 -12.25 2.26
CA SER A 82 -5.45 -11.34 2.93
C SER A 82 -5.79 -10.09 2.08
N ASP A 83 -7.03 -9.62 2.24
CA ASP A 83 -7.44 -8.33 1.67
C ASP A 83 -6.77 -7.23 2.48
N GLN A 84 -5.90 -6.44 1.85
CA GLN A 84 -5.26 -5.36 2.57
C GLN A 84 -6.29 -4.28 2.90
N PHE A 85 -7.09 -3.84 1.93
CA PHE A 85 -8.26 -3.01 2.25
C PHE A 85 -9.32 -3.06 1.14
N SER A 86 -10.57 -2.83 1.57
CA SER A 86 -11.72 -2.65 0.68
C SER A 86 -12.29 -1.24 0.88
N LEU A 87 -12.51 -0.53 -0.23
CA LEU A 87 -13.16 0.77 -0.28
C LEU A 87 -14.54 0.62 -0.90
N ALA A 88 -15.54 1.30 -0.34
CA ALA A 88 -16.89 1.41 -0.87
C ALA A 88 -17.08 2.73 -1.64
#